data_AF-A0A4R8GAP8-F1
#
_entry.id   AF-A0A4R8GAP8-F1
#
_cell.length_a   1.000
_cell.length_b   1.000
_cell.length_c   1.000
_cell.angle_alpha   90.00
_cell.angle_beta   90.00
_cell.angle_gamma   90.00
#
_symmetry.space_group_name_H-M   'P 1'
#
loop_
_entity.id
_entity.type
_entity.pdbx_description
1 polymer ?
#
loop_
_entity_poly.entity_id
_entity_poly.type
_entity_poly.pdbx_seq_one_letter_code
_entity_poly.pdbx_strand_id
1 'polypeptide(L)'
;MFESNKVAPVRPVSRTKKINSKKSKHERNKKKESKHKKHQKDFIDISINHHHNKKNQQSTYSNPKNNPSNNLNSIEKISNELLTFLKLMYEIYKENHHIDDKSLILNKFYTLAKKGISDGYEEIANNLPYNQKSLIKTTSNQSLAKLTAWFNEHNIEIIEVNISDAISKKTRNQIKKMTSKIFIEEIKDINNKSD
;
A
#
# COMPACT_ATOMS: atom_id res chain seq x y z
N MET A 1 -48.84 -50.36 -23.12
CA MET A 1 -48.65 -51.37 -22.05
C MET A 1 -47.42 -50.99 -21.24
N PHE A 2 -47.48 -51.23 -19.94
CA PHE A 2 -46.78 -50.53 -18.85
C PHE A 2 -45.25 -50.67 -18.79
N GLU A 3 -44.65 -49.60 -18.25
CA GLU A 3 -43.25 -49.43 -17.87
C GLU A 3 -42.79 -50.45 -16.81
N SER A 4 -41.49 -50.74 -16.78
CA SER A 4 -40.83 -51.37 -15.64
C SER A 4 -39.44 -50.76 -15.44
N ASN A 5 -39.40 -49.82 -14.50
CA ASN A 5 -38.22 -49.20 -13.91
C ASN A 5 -37.15 -50.24 -13.52
N LYS A 6 -35.91 -50.04 -13.98
CA LYS A 6 -34.72 -50.66 -13.38
C LYS A 6 -33.89 -49.58 -12.69
N VAL A 7 -34.03 -49.55 -11.38
CA VAL A 7 -33.33 -48.67 -10.43
C VAL A 7 -31.84 -49.02 -10.40
N ALA A 8 -30.99 -47.99 -10.39
CA ALA A 8 -29.53 -48.11 -10.34
C ALA A 8 -29.04 -48.65 -8.98
N PRO A 9 -27.91 -49.38 -8.91
CA PRO A 9 -27.36 -49.88 -7.66
C PRO A 9 -26.72 -48.76 -6.83
N VAL A 10 -27.24 -48.51 -5.64
CA VAL A 10 -26.59 -47.70 -4.59
C VAL A 10 -25.54 -48.56 -3.88
N ARG A 11 -24.30 -48.08 -3.79
CA ARG A 11 -23.23 -48.71 -2.98
C ARG A 11 -22.92 -47.89 -1.72
N PRO A 12 -22.53 -48.56 -0.62
CA PRO A 12 -22.79 -48.10 0.75
C PRO A 12 -21.82 -47.06 1.33
N VAL A 13 -22.35 -46.29 2.29
CA VAL A 13 -21.63 -45.32 3.13
C VAL A 13 -20.85 -46.04 4.22
N SER A 14 -19.51 -45.97 4.18
CA SER A 14 -18.63 -46.58 5.18
C SER A 14 -18.33 -45.60 6.34
N ARG A 15 -19.05 -45.81 7.43
CA ARG A 15 -18.88 -45.37 8.83
C ARG A 15 -17.59 -44.63 9.22
N THR A 16 -17.78 -43.45 9.82
CA THR A 16 -16.84 -42.79 10.74
C THR A 16 -16.52 -43.67 11.96
N LYS A 17 -15.24 -43.86 12.27
CA LYS A 17 -14.79 -44.43 13.54
C LYS A 17 -14.41 -43.30 14.51
N LYS A 18 -15.27 -43.11 15.52
CA LYS A 18 -15.00 -42.36 16.74
C LYS A 18 -14.37 -43.35 17.73
N ILE A 19 -13.14 -43.12 18.19
CA ILE A 19 -12.65 -43.75 19.41
C ILE A 19 -11.97 -42.68 20.27
N ASN A 20 -12.51 -42.61 21.48
CA ASN A 20 -12.15 -41.73 22.59
C ASN A 20 -11.08 -42.39 23.47
N SER A 21 -10.54 -41.58 24.38
CA SER A 21 -9.83 -41.96 25.63
C SER A 21 -8.33 -42.28 25.48
N LYS A 22 -7.42 -41.86 26.35
CA LYS A 22 -7.52 -41.35 27.73
C LYS A 22 -6.22 -40.62 28.10
N LYS A 23 -6.34 -39.67 29.03
CA LYS A 23 -5.27 -38.94 29.72
C LYS A 23 -4.17 -39.87 30.26
N SER A 24 -2.92 -39.41 30.19
CA SER A 24 -1.88 -39.71 31.16
C SER A 24 -1.17 -38.41 31.52
N LYS A 25 -1.28 -38.02 32.80
CA LYS A 25 -0.50 -36.94 33.42
C LYS A 25 0.91 -37.49 33.65
N HIS A 26 1.93 -36.75 33.23
CA HIS A 26 3.16 -36.67 34.00
C HIS A 26 3.78 -35.28 33.86
N GLU A 27 3.74 -34.52 34.95
CA GLU A 27 4.64 -33.41 35.18
C GLU A 27 6.07 -33.94 35.33
N ARG A 28 7.02 -33.27 34.69
CA ARG A 28 8.27 -32.82 35.34
C ARG A 28 8.96 -31.76 34.50
N ASN A 29 9.23 -30.65 35.17
CA ASN A 29 9.97 -29.48 34.73
C ASN A 29 11.25 -29.84 33.96
N LYS A 30 11.36 -29.32 32.74
CA LYS A 30 12.64 -28.91 32.16
C LYS A 30 12.47 -27.54 31.52
N LYS A 31 13.07 -26.53 32.16
CA LYS A 31 13.48 -25.28 31.52
C LYS A 31 14.17 -25.63 30.19
N LYS A 32 13.54 -25.31 29.06
CA LYS A 32 14.21 -25.05 27.80
C LYS A 32 13.47 -23.93 27.10
N GLU A 33 14.14 -22.78 27.11
CA GLU A 33 14.00 -21.57 26.31
C GLU A 33 12.95 -21.63 25.20
N SER A 34 12.04 -20.66 25.27
CA SER A 34 11.22 -20.23 24.13
C SER A 34 12.14 -19.85 22.97
N LYS A 35 12.30 -20.75 22.00
CA LYS A 35 12.73 -20.36 20.66
C LYS A 35 11.59 -19.58 20.03
N HIS A 36 11.54 -18.29 20.33
CA HIS A 36 10.87 -17.31 19.50
C HIS A 36 11.44 -17.49 18.10
N LYS A 37 10.64 -18.01 17.16
CA LYS A 37 10.87 -17.76 15.75
C LYS A 37 10.80 -16.24 15.60
N LYS A 38 11.97 -15.60 15.59
CA LYS A 38 12.15 -14.23 15.12
C LYS A 38 11.56 -14.21 13.72
N HIS A 39 10.36 -13.67 13.58
CA HIS A 39 9.95 -13.10 12.31
C HIS A 39 10.92 -11.96 12.06
N GLN A 40 11.97 -12.22 11.27
CA GLN A 40 12.63 -11.18 10.51
C GLN A 40 11.51 -10.52 9.69
N LYS A 41 11.09 -9.35 10.17
CA LYS A 41 10.47 -8.39 9.28
C LYS A 41 11.63 -7.93 8.42
N ASP A 42 11.66 -8.38 7.18
CA ASP A 42 12.47 -7.78 6.14
C ASP A 42 11.93 -6.36 5.95
N PHE A 43 12.41 -5.45 6.79
CA PHE A 43 12.28 -4.03 6.55
C PHE A 43 13.21 -3.73 5.39
N ILE A 44 12.64 -3.47 4.23
CA ILE A 44 13.35 -2.86 3.12
C ILE A 44 13.78 -1.48 3.62
N ASP A 45 15.06 -1.36 3.98
CA ASP A 45 15.70 -0.10 4.35
C ASP A 45 16.07 0.62 3.05
N ILE A 46 15.21 1.51 2.59
CA ILE A 46 15.48 2.37 1.42
C ILE A 46 16.31 3.55 1.92
N SER A 47 17.59 3.33 2.18
CA SER A 47 18.55 4.42 2.34
C SER A 47 18.88 4.98 0.96
N ILE A 48 18.25 6.10 0.61
CA ILE A 48 18.58 6.85 -0.61
C ILE A 48 19.91 7.58 -0.37
N ASN A 49 21.00 7.02 -0.89
CA ASN A 49 22.27 7.73 -0.98
C ASN A 49 22.14 8.89 -1.98
N HIS A 50 21.87 10.10 -1.47
CA HIS A 50 22.06 11.32 -2.24
C HIS A 50 23.56 11.61 -2.38
N HIS A 51 24.14 11.17 -3.50
CA HIS A 51 25.48 11.55 -3.90
C HIS A 51 25.50 13.04 -4.25
N HIS A 52 25.95 13.87 -3.31
CA HIS A 52 26.19 15.29 -3.54
C HIS A 52 27.48 15.48 -4.35
N ASN A 53 27.31 15.79 -5.64
CA ASN A 53 28.39 16.30 -6.48
C ASN A 53 28.65 17.77 -6.11
N LYS A 54 29.58 18.03 -5.18
CA LYS A 54 30.09 19.37 -4.88
C LYS A 54 31.17 19.74 -5.89
N LYS A 55 30.87 20.62 -6.85
CA LYS A 55 31.87 21.56 -7.40
C LYS A 55 31.26 22.94 -7.67
N ASN A 56 31.78 23.88 -6.88
CA ASN A 56 31.99 25.30 -7.14
C ASN A 56 30.91 26.08 -7.87
N GLN A 57 30.10 26.85 -7.12
CA GLN A 57 29.84 28.26 -7.43
C GLN A 57 29.72 29.06 -6.12
N GLN A 58 30.61 30.05 -5.95
CA GLN A 58 30.39 31.18 -5.06
C GLN A 58 29.14 31.93 -5.55
N SER A 59 28.21 32.26 -4.66
CA SER A 59 27.38 33.45 -4.85
C SER A 59 26.68 33.86 -3.55
N THR A 60 27.00 35.09 -3.17
CA THR A 60 26.34 36.07 -2.29
C THR A 60 25.18 35.62 -1.39
N TYR A 61 25.36 35.89 -0.09
CA TYR A 61 24.30 36.00 0.90
C TYR A 61 23.16 36.89 0.41
N SER A 62 21.95 36.36 0.39
CA SER A 62 20.71 37.12 0.31
C SER A 62 19.66 36.38 1.12
N ASN A 63 19.07 37.06 2.11
CA ASN A 63 17.86 36.64 2.82
C ASN A 63 16.82 37.76 2.65
N PRO A 64 15.49 37.54 2.80
CA PRO A 64 14.62 36.37 2.54
C PRO A 64 13.45 36.73 1.59
N LYS A 65 12.93 35.79 0.79
CA LYS A 65 11.54 35.83 0.28
C LYS A 65 10.99 34.42 0.15
N ASN A 66 9.83 34.16 0.77
CA ASN A 66 9.04 32.95 0.58
C ASN A 66 8.66 32.83 -0.90
N ASN A 67 9.45 32.09 -1.66
CA ASN A 67 9.28 31.93 -3.09
C ASN A 67 8.23 30.84 -3.37
N PRO A 68 7.13 31.14 -4.08
CA PRO A 68 6.15 30.12 -4.47
C PRO A 68 6.74 29.03 -5.40
N SER A 69 7.93 29.24 -5.97
CA SER A 69 8.65 28.27 -6.80
C SER A 69 9.15 27.04 -6.02
N ASN A 70 9.45 27.17 -4.72
CA ASN A 70 9.92 26.03 -3.92
C ASN A 70 8.80 25.02 -3.68
N ASN A 71 7.58 25.50 -3.46
CA ASN A 71 6.41 24.65 -3.23
C ASN A 71 6.07 23.83 -4.48
N LEU A 72 6.13 24.41 -5.68
CA LEU A 72 5.81 23.69 -6.92
C LEU A 72 6.79 22.53 -7.17
N ASN A 73 8.09 22.76 -6.94
CA ASN A 73 9.12 21.74 -7.09
C ASN A 73 8.98 20.62 -6.05
N SER A 74 8.63 20.96 -4.81
CA SER A 74 8.31 19.99 -3.76
C SER A 74 7.10 19.13 -4.12
N ILE A 75 5.99 19.74 -4.56
CA ILE A 75 4.78 19.02 -4.96
C ILE A 75 5.09 18.04 -6.09
N GLU A 76 5.85 18.47 -7.09
CA GLU A 76 6.25 17.65 -8.24
C GLU A 76 7.12 16.46 -7.80
N LYS A 77 8.12 16.70 -6.94
CA LYS A 77 9.01 15.67 -6.40
C LYS A 77 8.21 14.61 -5.62
N ILE A 78 7.39 15.03 -4.66
CA ILE A 78 6.59 14.13 -3.83
C ILE A 78 5.63 13.30 -4.67
N SER A 79 4.93 13.94 -5.60
CA SER A 79 3.97 13.26 -6.45
C SER A 79 4.64 12.22 -7.36
N ASN A 80 5.89 12.47 -7.79
CA ASN A 80 6.70 11.48 -8.52
C ASN A 80 7.18 10.33 -7.63
N GLU A 81 7.58 10.61 -6.40
CA GLU A 81 7.98 9.59 -5.44
C GLU A 81 6.82 8.66 -5.09
N LEU A 82 5.64 9.24 -4.82
CA LEU A 82 4.43 8.48 -4.57
C LEU A 82 4.03 7.65 -5.80
N LEU A 83 4.11 8.22 -7.02
CA LEU A 83 3.85 7.46 -8.24
C LEU A 83 4.80 6.26 -8.40
N THR A 84 6.10 6.46 -8.12
CA THR A 84 7.10 5.39 -8.19
C THR A 84 6.77 4.26 -7.23
N PHE A 85 6.41 4.60 -5.99
CA PHE A 85 5.94 3.63 -5.01
C PHE A 85 4.68 2.89 -5.47
N LEU A 86 3.71 3.59 -6.05
CA LEU A 86 2.48 2.99 -6.56
C LEU A 86 2.73 2.02 -7.71
N LYS A 87 3.65 2.33 -8.62
CA LYS A 87 4.07 1.41 -9.69
C LYS A 87 4.68 0.12 -9.13
N LEU A 88 5.54 0.23 -8.10
CA LEU A 88 6.09 -0.95 -7.42
C LEU A 88 4.99 -1.79 -6.74
N MET A 89 4.07 -1.12 -6.03
CA MET A 89 2.94 -1.77 -5.38
C MET A 89 2.00 -2.46 -6.37
N TYR A 90 1.84 -1.91 -7.57
CA TYR A 90 1.07 -2.54 -8.63
C TYR A 90 1.69 -3.87 -9.06
N GLU A 91 3.00 -3.92 -9.30
CA GLU A 91 3.64 -5.18 -9.69
C GLU A 91 3.50 -6.25 -8.59
N ILE A 92 3.68 -5.87 -7.32
CA ILE A 92 3.45 -6.79 -6.20
C ILE A 92 1.97 -7.23 -6.15
N TYR A 93 1.02 -6.32 -6.36
CA TYR A 93 -0.39 -6.65 -6.35
C TYR A 93 -0.75 -7.63 -7.47
N LYS A 94 -0.27 -7.36 -8.68
CA LYS A 94 -0.44 -8.20 -9.86
C LYS A 94 0.15 -9.60 -9.67
N GLU A 95 1.29 -9.73 -9.00
CA GLU A 95 1.85 -11.04 -8.62
C GLU A 95 0.93 -11.82 -7.67
N ASN A 96 0.18 -11.15 -6.80
CA ASN A 96 -0.77 -11.84 -5.93
C ASN A 96 -2.09 -12.21 -6.64
N HIS A 97 -2.28 -11.81 -7.89
CA HIS A 97 -3.52 -11.96 -8.66
C HIS A 97 -3.29 -12.55 -10.07
N HIS A 98 -2.35 -13.50 -10.23
CA HIS A 98 -1.94 -14.06 -11.53
C HIS A 98 -3.04 -14.69 -12.41
N ILE A 99 -4.22 -14.98 -11.87
CA ILE A 99 -5.31 -15.69 -12.57
C ILE A 99 -6.40 -14.73 -13.06
N ASP A 100 -6.41 -13.49 -12.55
CA ASP A 100 -7.41 -12.49 -12.91
C ASP A 100 -7.09 -11.84 -14.29
N ASP A 101 -8.10 -11.34 -14.98
CA ASP A 101 -7.93 -10.50 -16.16
C ASP A 101 -7.06 -9.29 -15.81
N LYS A 102 -6.02 -9.02 -16.62
CA LYS A 102 -5.09 -7.90 -16.44
C LYS A 102 -5.81 -6.56 -16.32
N SER A 103 -6.90 -6.36 -17.08
CA SER A 103 -7.70 -5.14 -17.02
C SER A 103 -8.44 -5.01 -15.69
N LEU A 104 -8.95 -6.12 -15.17
CA LEU A 104 -9.59 -6.18 -13.86
C LEU A 104 -8.60 -5.95 -12.71
N ILE A 105 -7.42 -6.56 -12.76
CA ILE A 105 -6.34 -6.33 -11.78
C ILE A 105 -5.96 -4.86 -11.75
N LEU A 106 -5.81 -4.25 -12.93
CA LEU A 106 -5.49 -2.83 -13.05
C LEU A 106 -6.60 -1.98 -12.43
N ASN A 107 -7.87 -2.14 -12.84
CA ASN A 107 -9.00 -1.38 -12.27
C ASN A 107 -9.16 -1.56 -10.76
N LYS A 108 -8.94 -2.79 -10.25
CA LYS A 108 -8.89 -3.03 -8.81
C LYS A 108 -7.78 -2.21 -8.16
N PHE A 109 -6.56 -2.28 -8.68
CA PHE A 109 -5.43 -1.53 -8.13
C PHE A 109 -5.66 -0.02 -8.18
N TYR A 110 -6.23 0.52 -9.27
CA TYR A 110 -6.60 1.94 -9.37
C TYR A 110 -7.47 2.37 -8.20
N THR A 111 -8.55 1.62 -7.96
CA THR A 111 -9.52 1.93 -6.91
C THR A 111 -8.85 1.89 -5.53
N LEU A 112 -7.97 0.91 -5.30
CA LEU A 112 -7.20 0.81 -4.04
C LEU A 112 -6.21 1.97 -3.87
N ALA A 113 -5.51 2.35 -4.94
CA ALA A 113 -4.54 3.43 -4.92
C ALA A 113 -5.21 4.79 -4.70
N LYS A 114 -6.25 5.12 -5.46
CA LYS A 114 -7.06 6.34 -5.29
C LYS A 114 -7.58 6.47 -3.86
N LYS A 115 -8.15 5.40 -3.31
CA LYS A 115 -8.66 5.38 -1.94
C LYS A 115 -7.54 5.46 -0.90
N GLY A 116 -6.43 4.76 -1.11
CA GLY A 116 -5.28 4.80 -0.21
C GLY A 116 -4.65 6.20 -0.11
N ILE A 117 -4.50 6.90 -1.24
CA ILE A 117 -4.00 8.28 -1.28
C ILE A 117 -4.97 9.21 -0.53
N SER A 118 -6.27 9.10 -0.81
CA SER A 118 -7.30 9.94 -0.18
C SER A 118 -7.35 9.72 1.34
N ASP A 119 -7.39 8.47 1.79
CA ASP A 119 -7.38 8.11 3.22
C ASP A 119 -6.10 8.62 3.92
N GLY A 120 -4.95 8.56 3.25
CA GLY A 120 -3.67 9.05 3.79
C GLY A 120 -3.62 10.58 3.86
N TYR A 121 -4.13 11.26 2.84
CA TYR A 121 -4.32 12.70 2.87
C TYR A 121 -5.20 13.14 4.05
N GLU A 122 -6.36 12.53 4.23
CA GLU A 122 -7.30 12.89 5.31
C GLU A 122 -6.68 12.69 6.71
N GLU A 123 -5.95 11.59 6.91
CA GLU A 123 -5.24 11.31 8.16
C GLU A 123 -4.26 12.42 8.53
N ILE A 124 -3.56 12.98 7.54
CA ILE A 124 -2.61 14.08 7.76
C ILE A 124 -3.32 15.43 7.86
N ALA A 125 -4.26 15.71 6.96
CA ALA A 125 -4.97 16.99 6.88
C ALA A 125 -5.74 17.32 8.16
N ASN A 126 -6.20 16.32 8.90
CA ASN A 126 -6.87 16.52 10.19
C ASN A 126 -5.92 17.05 11.28
N ASN A 127 -4.62 16.79 11.17
CA ASN A 127 -3.62 17.12 12.17
C ASN A 127 -2.79 18.38 11.85
N LEU A 128 -3.07 19.05 10.72
CA LEU A 128 -2.27 20.19 10.27
C LEU A 128 -2.93 21.55 10.49
N PRO A 129 -2.13 22.62 10.69
CA PRO A 129 -2.61 23.99 10.58
C PRO A 129 -3.02 24.32 9.14
N TYR A 130 -3.98 25.25 8.97
CA TYR A 130 -4.64 25.54 7.70
C TYR A 130 -3.66 25.91 6.56
N ASN A 131 -2.59 26.64 6.88
CA ASN A 131 -1.54 27.04 5.94
C ASN A 131 -0.81 25.84 5.29
N GLN A 132 -0.68 24.72 5.99
CA GLN A 132 -0.03 23.50 5.48
C GLN A 132 -1.02 22.57 4.77
N LYS A 133 -2.32 22.64 5.10
CA LYS A 133 -3.36 21.84 4.44
C LYS A 133 -3.47 22.12 2.94
N SER A 134 -3.29 23.38 2.53
CA SER A 134 -3.37 23.78 1.11
C SER A 134 -2.30 23.10 0.26
N LEU A 135 -1.06 23.07 0.76
CA LEU A 135 0.06 22.42 0.08
C LEU A 135 -0.19 20.92 -0.07
N ILE A 136 -0.49 20.25 1.04
CA ILE A 136 -0.72 18.80 1.06
C ILE A 136 -1.95 18.40 0.22
N LYS A 137 -2.98 19.25 0.16
CA LYS A 137 -4.12 19.06 -0.74
C LYS A 137 -3.70 19.13 -2.21
N THR A 138 -2.87 20.12 -2.56
CA THR A 138 -2.34 20.27 -3.92
C THR A 138 -1.49 19.06 -4.31
N THR A 139 -0.64 18.57 -3.41
CA THR A 139 0.15 17.36 -3.61
C THR A 139 -0.70 16.10 -3.77
N SER A 140 -1.74 15.94 -2.96
CA SER A 140 -2.70 14.83 -3.11
C SER A 140 -3.36 14.86 -4.49
N ASN A 141 -3.87 16.02 -4.92
CA ASN A 141 -4.51 16.20 -6.22
C ASN A 141 -3.54 15.90 -7.38
N GLN A 142 -2.31 16.39 -7.32
CA GLN A 142 -1.30 16.13 -8.36
C GLN A 142 -0.89 14.66 -8.40
N SER A 143 -0.80 13.99 -7.25
CA SER A 143 -0.53 12.55 -7.17
C SER A 143 -1.66 11.73 -7.79
N LEU A 144 -2.92 12.10 -7.54
CA LEU A 144 -4.08 11.47 -8.16
C LEU A 144 -4.15 11.71 -9.67
N ALA A 145 -3.79 12.92 -10.13
CA ALA A 145 -3.71 13.24 -11.55
C ALA A 145 -2.64 12.39 -12.25
N LYS A 146 -1.44 12.26 -11.67
CA LYS A 146 -0.37 11.41 -12.18
C LYS A 146 -0.72 9.93 -12.18
N LEU A 147 -1.39 9.47 -11.12
CA LEU A 147 -1.93 8.11 -11.07
C LEU A 147 -2.88 7.88 -12.25
N THR A 148 -3.86 8.78 -12.43
CA THR A 148 -4.84 8.67 -13.52
C THR A 148 -4.18 8.71 -14.90
N ALA A 149 -3.19 9.60 -15.10
CA ALA A 149 -2.42 9.66 -16.34
C ALA A 149 -1.69 8.35 -16.64
N TRP A 150 -0.98 7.79 -15.65
CA TRP A 150 -0.30 6.50 -15.80
C TRP A 150 -1.27 5.36 -16.12
N PHE A 151 -2.48 5.38 -15.57
CA PHE A 151 -3.51 4.38 -15.89
C PHE A 151 -4.07 4.55 -17.30
N ASN A 152 -4.27 5.78 -17.76
CA ASN A 152 -4.74 6.04 -19.11
C ASN A 152 -3.74 5.59 -20.18
N GLU A 153 -2.43 5.58 -19.89
CA GLU A 153 -1.40 5.02 -20.78
C GLU A 153 -1.61 3.51 -21.05
N HIS A 154 -2.34 2.81 -20.19
CA HIS A 154 -2.64 1.39 -20.36
C HIS A 154 -3.89 1.12 -21.23
N ASN A 155 -4.54 2.15 -21.79
CA ASN A 155 -5.74 2.06 -22.65
C ASN A 155 -6.89 1.24 -22.04
N ILE A 156 -7.04 1.30 -20.72
CA ILE A 156 -8.12 0.59 -19.99
C ILE A 156 -9.12 1.62 -19.49
N GLU A 157 -10.41 1.34 -19.69
CA GLU A 157 -11.48 2.13 -19.13
C GLU A 157 -11.46 2.02 -17.60
N ILE A 158 -11.31 3.18 -16.95
CA ILE A 158 -11.24 3.26 -15.49
C ILE A 158 -12.65 3.07 -14.94
N ILE A 159 -12.86 1.93 -14.29
CA ILE A 159 -14.12 1.59 -13.62
C ILE A 159 -13.84 1.43 -12.14
N GLU A 160 -14.63 2.10 -11.28
CA GLU A 160 -14.54 1.88 -9.84
C GLU A 160 -15.08 0.49 -9.49
N VAL A 161 -14.24 -0.30 -8.83
CA VAL A 161 -14.55 -1.67 -8.45
C VAL A 161 -14.71 -1.76 -6.93
N ASN A 162 -15.74 -2.44 -6.45
CA ASN A 162 -15.86 -2.72 -5.02
C ASN A 162 -14.93 -3.87 -4.63
N ILE A 163 -14.06 -3.65 -3.63
CA ILE A 163 -12.98 -4.58 -3.30
C ILE A 163 -12.93 -4.79 -1.78
N SER A 164 -13.06 -6.03 -1.35
CA SER A 164 -13.15 -6.38 0.09
C SER A 164 -12.21 -7.49 0.55
N ASP A 165 -11.41 -8.07 -0.34
CA ASP A 165 -10.49 -9.16 -0.01
C ASP A 165 -9.32 -8.70 0.87
N ALA A 166 -8.69 -9.66 1.55
CA ALA A 166 -7.64 -9.39 2.53
C ALA A 166 -6.37 -8.79 1.90
N ILE A 167 -6.01 -9.20 0.68
CA ILE A 167 -4.83 -8.73 -0.04
C ILE A 167 -5.05 -7.27 -0.40
N SER A 168 -6.19 -6.95 -0.99
CA SER A 168 -6.57 -5.58 -1.35
C SER A 168 -6.67 -4.65 -0.13
N LYS A 169 -7.20 -5.12 1.00
CA LYS A 169 -7.16 -4.37 2.28
C LYS A 169 -5.73 -4.08 2.73
N LYS A 170 -4.83 -5.07 2.65
CA LYS A 170 -3.41 -4.91 3.00
C LYS A 170 -2.73 -3.90 2.06
N THR A 171 -2.94 -4.02 0.75
CA THR A 171 -2.41 -3.10 -0.27
C THR A 171 -2.86 -1.67 -0.02
N ARG A 172 -4.17 -1.44 0.16
CA ARG A 172 -4.72 -0.12 0.49
C ARG A 172 -4.08 0.45 1.76
N ASN A 173 -3.93 -0.35 2.81
CA ASN A 173 -3.32 0.10 4.07
C ASN A 173 -1.83 0.45 3.90
N GLN A 174 -1.09 -0.26 3.07
CA GLN A 174 0.30 0.08 2.75
C GLN A 174 0.39 1.40 1.97
N ILE A 175 -0.48 1.58 0.97
CA ILE A 175 -0.57 2.84 0.20
C ILE A 175 -0.91 4.01 1.12
N LYS A 176 -1.93 3.86 1.98
CA LYS A 176 -2.28 4.85 2.99
C LYS A 176 -1.07 5.23 3.84
N LYS A 177 -0.41 4.25 4.46
CA LYS A 177 0.74 4.50 5.35
C LYS A 177 1.89 5.21 4.64
N MET A 178 2.21 4.81 3.41
CA MET A 178 3.28 5.46 2.65
C MET A 178 2.90 6.90 2.27
N THR A 179 1.65 7.12 1.84
CA THR A 179 1.14 8.46 1.54
C THR A 179 1.26 9.37 2.76
N SER A 180 0.77 8.91 3.91
CA SER A 180 0.86 9.66 5.17
C SER A 180 2.32 9.95 5.54
N LYS A 181 3.22 8.97 5.38
CA LYS A 181 4.66 9.12 5.69
C LYS A 181 5.32 10.18 4.80
N ILE A 182 5.15 10.10 3.48
CA ILE A 182 5.76 11.05 2.54
C ILE A 182 5.25 12.47 2.82
N PHE A 183 3.95 12.63 3.10
CA PHE A 183 3.40 13.94 3.43
C PHE A 183 3.95 14.50 4.76
N ILE A 184 4.13 13.67 5.79
CA ILE A 184 4.78 14.08 7.04
C ILE A 184 6.20 14.55 6.81
N GLU A 185 6.98 13.83 6.00
CA GLU A 185 8.37 14.18 5.70
C GLU A 185 8.46 15.54 5.00
N GLU A 186 7.58 15.81 4.03
CA GLU A 186 7.51 17.13 3.40
C GLU A 186 7.19 18.25 4.41
N ILE A 187 6.22 18.03 5.30
CA ILE A 187 5.85 19.04 6.31
C ILE A 187 7.02 19.35 7.24
N LYS A 188 7.80 18.32 7.62
CA LYS A 188 9.01 18.51 8.43
C LYS A 188 10.05 19.35 7.69
N ASP A 189 10.27 19.06 6.41
CA ASP A 189 11.22 19.80 5.59
C ASP A 189 10.84 21.28 5.42
N ILE A 190 9.54 21.59 5.38
CA ILE A 190 9.05 22.98 5.32
C ILE A 190 9.27 23.70 6.65
N ASN A 191 8.94 23.05 7.77
CA ASN A 191 9.11 23.65 9.10
C ASN A 191 10.60 23.90 9.41
N ASN A 192 11.49 22.96 9.07
CA ASN A 192 12.93 23.08 9.31
C ASN A 192 13.64 24.13 8.44
N LYS A 193 13.04 24.57 7.33
CA LYS A 193 13.58 25.64 6.46
C LYS A 193 13.11 27.03 6.88
N SER A 194 12.24 27.12 7.89
CA SER A 194 11.63 28.37 8.36
C SER A 194 12.30 28.93 9.62
N ASP A 195 13.28 28.21 10.20
CA ASP A 195 14.16 28.63 11.31
C ASP A 195 15.55 29.04 10.78
#